data_AF-A0A8D0FPZ1-F1
#
_entry.id   AF-A0A8D0FPZ1-F1
#
_cell.length_a   1.000
_cell.length_b   1.000
_cell.length_c   1.000
_cell.angle_alpha   90.00
_cell.angle_beta   90.00
_cell.angle_gamma   90.00
#
_symmetry.space_group_name_H-M   'P 1'
#
loop_
_entity.id
_entity.type
_entity.pdbx_description
1 polymer ?
#
loop_
_entity_poly.entity_id
_entity_poly.type
_entity_poly.pdbx_seq_one_letter_code
_entity_poly.pdbx_strand_id
1 'polypeptide(L)'
;MLEILNTLSKSSEPLQHAVIFLFNGAEENILQASHGFITQHEWAKSIRAFINLEAAGVGGKELVFQTGPENPWLVQAYVVAAKHPFASVVAQEIFQSGIIPADTDFRIYRDFGNVPGMFSEDLFCVSAFLIGDNILAVLKYLATSDKLAKSFEYRHGNVVFFDVLGLFVVAYPARVGTIMNYITAATAFLYLSKKLLQPKTRAIHNLKNFFTAFGLTLASWVCTLVTVLLVAVFVSVIGRSLSWYTHFYVSVFLYGTAAVAKLVLVHTLAKKFFYKNTNEQYLGDTFFDASLMIWSLALAMITRMGLCSAFICMLWVAFPLLAKLMIHKEFICHDVHAGNVCSLSVYDVS
;
A
#
# COMPACT_ATOMS: atom_id res chain seq x y z
N MET A 1 8.92 15.17 22.16
CA MET A 1 9.72 14.57 23.25
C MET A 1 9.52 15.24 24.60
N LEU A 2 9.79 16.55 24.76
CA LEU A 2 9.67 17.23 26.08
C LEU A 2 8.28 17.11 26.73
N GLU A 3 7.22 17.24 25.94
CA GLU A 3 5.85 17.09 26.47
C GLU A 3 5.55 15.67 26.98
N ILE A 4 6.08 14.66 26.27
CA ILE A 4 5.95 13.25 26.67
C ILE A 4 6.70 13.02 27.97
N LEU A 5 7.92 13.55 28.11
CA LEU A 5 8.71 13.50 29.34
C LEU A 5 7.95 14.14 30.51
N ASN A 6 7.42 15.35 30.32
CA ASN A 6 6.61 16.07 31.32
C ASN A 6 5.35 15.29 31.73
N THR A 7 4.70 14.64 30.76
CA THR A 7 3.50 13.83 31.01
C THR A 7 3.83 12.56 31.80
N LEU A 8 4.90 11.85 31.43
CA LEU A 8 5.34 10.64 32.14
C LEU A 8 5.84 10.96 33.55
N SER A 9 6.58 12.05 33.75
CA SER A 9 7.11 12.41 35.08
C SER A 9 6.01 12.74 36.09
N LYS A 10 4.81 13.09 35.62
CA LYS A 10 3.62 13.36 36.44
C LYS A 10 2.70 12.15 36.56
N SER A 11 2.98 11.07 35.82
CA SER A 11 2.14 9.87 35.83
C SER A 11 2.44 9.03 37.06
N SER A 12 1.39 8.52 37.70
CA SER A 12 1.49 7.55 38.80
C SER A 12 1.59 6.10 38.34
N GLU A 13 1.55 5.85 37.02
CA GLU A 13 1.63 4.51 36.45
C GLU A 13 3.07 3.98 36.56
N PRO A 14 3.30 2.83 37.22
CA PRO A 14 4.62 2.26 37.30
C PRO A 14 5.06 1.72 35.93
N LEU A 15 6.23 2.15 35.47
CA LEU A 15 6.88 1.58 34.29
C LEU A 15 7.70 0.36 34.70
N GLN A 16 7.63 -0.71 33.90
CA GLN A 16 8.45 -1.91 34.12
C GLN A 16 9.85 -1.76 33.54
N HIS A 17 9.97 -0.98 32.46
CA HIS A 17 11.22 -0.71 31.76
C HIS A 17 11.57 0.77 31.81
N ALA A 18 12.86 1.08 31.90
CA ALA A 18 13.33 2.46 31.87
C ALA A 18 13.12 3.09 30.49
N VAL A 19 12.75 4.36 30.47
CA VAL A 19 12.60 5.18 29.25
C VAL A 19 13.73 6.18 29.21
N ILE A 20 14.53 6.15 28.14
CA ILE A 20 15.62 7.09 27.91
C ILE A 20 15.17 8.07 26.82
N PHE A 21 15.17 9.35 27.15
CA PHE A 21 14.98 10.43 26.18
C PHE A 21 16.35 10.90 25.72
N LEU A 22 16.67 10.66 24.45
CA LEU A 22 17.92 11.12 23.84
C LEU A 22 17.64 12.38 23.01
N PHE A 23 18.24 13.49 23.43
CA PHE A 23 18.25 14.74 22.67
C PHE A 23 19.63 14.89 22.03
N ASN A 24 19.80 14.27 20.87
CA ASN A 24 21.04 14.30 20.11
C ASN A 24 20.96 15.34 18.97
N GLY A 25 22.12 15.75 18.46
CA GLY A 25 22.24 16.72 17.37
C GLY A 25 23.19 16.23 16.28
N ALA A 26 23.54 17.12 15.35
CA ALA A 26 24.45 16.80 14.24
C ALA A 26 23.97 15.63 13.34
N GLU A 27 22.66 15.49 13.19
CA GLU A 27 22.02 14.62 12.19
C GLU A 27 22.44 15.09 10.78
N GLU A 28 22.22 16.37 10.49
CA GLU A 28 22.63 17.11 9.28
C GLU A 28 24.11 16.97 8.91
N ASN A 29 24.97 16.66 9.90
CA ASN A 29 26.40 16.42 9.69
C ASN A 29 26.74 14.93 9.79
N ILE A 30 25.94 14.08 9.14
CA ILE A 30 26.13 12.64 9.01
C ILE A 30 25.98 11.91 10.37
N LEU A 31 24.89 12.18 11.09
CA LEU A 31 24.39 11.36 12.21
C LEU A 31 25.41 11.13 13.35
N GLN A 32 26.28 12.11 13.61
CA GLN A 32 27.45 11.90 14.47
C GLN A 32 27.08 11.59 15.93
N ALA A 33 26.06 12.26 16.48
CA ALA A 33 25.71 12.09 17.88
C ALA A 33 24.99 10.76 18.15
N SER A 34 24.10 10.31 17.26
CA SER A 34 23.49 8.98 17.38
C SER A 34 24.55 7.89 17.22
N HIS A 35 25.52 8.09 16.33
CA HIS A 35 26.64 7.16 16.15
C HIS A 35 27.51 7.10 17.40
N GLY A 36 27.87 8.25 17.98
CA GLY A 36 28.60 8.32 19.24
C GLY A 36 27.85 7.63 20.39
N PHE A 37 26.54 7.87 20.51
CA PHE A 37 25.72 7.21 21.53
C PHE A 37 25.74 5.69 21.37
N ILE A 38 25.40 5.16 20.18
CA ILE A 38 25.24 3.72 20.00
C ILE A 38 26.57 2.94 20.11
N THR A 39 27.69 3.56 19.71
CA THR A 39 29.00 2.89 19.68
C THR A 39 29.81 3.06 20.95
N GLN A 40 29.62 4.15 21.71
CA GLN A 40 30.49 4.49 22.83
C GLN A 40 29.78 4.60 24.19
N HIS A 41 28.48 4.93 24.22
CA HIS A 41 27.79 5.18 25.48
C HIS A 41 27.43 3.90 26.22
N GLU A 42 27.65 3.83 27.54
CA GLU A 42 27.43 2.62 28.33
C GLU A 42 25.98 2.12 28.29
N TRP A 43 25.02 3.05 28.26
CA TRP A 43 23.59 2.73 28.15
C TRP A 43 23.18 2.14 26.81
N ALA A 44 23.98 2.25 25.75
CA ALA A 44 23.65 1.65 24.45
C ALA A 44 23.35 0.14 24.57
N LYS A 45 24.07 -0.56 25.46
CA LYS A 45 23.92 -2.01 25.70
C LYS A 45 22.60 -2.39 26.40
N SER A 46 21.96 -1.45 27.10
CA SER A 46 20.68 -1.69 27.78
C SER A 46 19.48 -1.43 26.88
N ILE A 47 19.66 -0.75 25.74
CA ILE A 47 18.57 -0.45 24.82
C ILE A 47 18.00 -1.75 24.23
N ARG A 48 16.67 -1.88 24.26
CA ARG A 48 15.92 -3.02 23.70
C ARG A 48 15.05 -2.64 22.52
N ALA A 49 14.59 -1.40 22.47
CA ALA A 49 13.97 -0.81 21.30
C ALA A 49 14.17 0.71 21.31
N PHE A 50 13.99 1.35 20.16
CA PHE A 50 13.98 2.80 20.05
C PHE A 50 12.79 3.30 19.22
N ILE A 51 12.36 4.53 19.47
CA ILE A 51 11.39 5.25 18.64
C ILE A 51 12.13 6.49 18.14
N ASN A 52 12.38 6.56 16.83
CA ASN A 52 12.94 7.76 16.21
C ASN A 52 11.80 8.67 15.78
N LEU A 53 11.89 9.95 16.17
CA LEU A 53 10.87 10.96 15.91
C LEU A 53 11.47 12.02 15.00
N GLU A 54 11.04 12.05 13.74
CA GLU A 54 11.44 13.08 12.79
C GLU A 54 10.29 14.01 12.44
N ALA A 55 10.61 15.29 12.31
CA ALA A 55 9.67 16.34 11.90
C ALA A 55 10.04 16.84 10.50
N ALA A 56 9.80 16.03 9.47
CA ALA A 56 10.03 16.42 8.07
C ALA A 56 8.85 17.19 7.45
N GLY A 57 7.69 17.19 8.11
CA GLY A 57 6.45 17.82 7.62
C GLY A 57 6.04 19.06 8.39
N VAL A 58 5.18 19.87 7.76
CA VAL A 58 4.45 20.99 8.38
C VAL A 58 3.12 20.55 9.01
N GLY A 59 3.07 19.27 9.42
CA GLY A 59 2.04 18.57 10.20
C GLY A 59 1.70 17.17 9.64
N GLY A 60 0.87 16.35 10.30
CA GLY A 60 0.05 15.31 9.67
C GLY A 60 -0.49 14.16 10.48
N LYS A 61 -1.19 13.22 9.83
CA LYS A 61 -1.24 11.87 10.38
C LYS A 61 0.17 11.33 10.28
N GLU A 62 0.79 11.18 11.44
CA GLU A 62 2.07 10.51 11.63
C GLU A 62 2.09 9.18 10.86
N LEU A 63 2.95 9.06 9.87
CA LEU A 63 3.09 7.81 9.14
C LEU A 63 4.18 6.97 9.83
N VAL A 64 3.76 5.87 10.44
CA VAL A 64 4.70 4.81 10.81
C VAL A 64 4.98 3.96 9.59
N PHE A 65 6.22 3.99 9.14
CA PHE A 65 6.63 3.20 7.97
C PHE A 65 7.97 2.52 8.12
N GLN A 66 8.72 2.63 9.22
CA GLN A 66 9.80 1.68 9.46
C GLN A 66 9.60 1.02 10.80
N THR A 67 9.39 -0.28 10.76
CA THR A 67 9.76 -1.14 11.89
C THR A 67 10.97 -1.93 11.41
N GLY A 68 12.06 -1.93 12.17
CA GLY A 68 13.30 -2.61 11.75
C GLY A 68 12.98 -4.03 11.24
N PRO A 69 13.65 -4.52 10.18
CA PRO A 69 13.34 -5.82 9.58
C PRO A 69 13.23 -6.91 10.66
N GLU A 70 12.28 -7.82 10.48
CA GLU A 70 12.00 -8.92 11.43
C GLU A 70 11.41 -8.54 12.80
N ASN A 71 10.92 -7.32 13.01
CA ASN A 71 10.32 -6.92 14.30
C ASN A 71 8.80 -6.67 14.23
N PRO A 72 7.99 -7.72 13.95
CA PRO A 72 6.55 -7.62 13.77
C PRO A 72 5.83 -7.11 15.04
N TRP A 73 6.43 -7.34 16.20
CA TRP A 73 5.88 -6.97 17.49
C TRP A 73 5.83 -5.46 17.71
N LEU A 74 6.72 -4.68 17.07
CA LEU A 74 6.68 -3.21 17.12
C LEU A 74 5.49 -2.67 16.31
N VAL A 75 5.23 -3.23 15.12
CA VAL A 75 4.03 -2.89 14.34
C VAL A 75 2.77 -3.20 15.16
N GLN A 76 2.72 -4.37 15.80
CA GLN A 76 1.59 -4.74 16.65
C GLN A 76 1.43 -3.81 17.85
N ALA A 77 2.52 -3.43 18.51
CA ALA A 77 2.49 -2.47 19.61
C ALA A 77 1.90 -1.13 19.14
N TYR A 78 2.30 -0.66 17.96
CA TYR A 78 1.73 0.56 17.38
C TYR A 78 0.24 0.42 17.06
N VAL A 79 -0.14 -0.64 16.34
CA VAL A 79 -1.55 -0.86 15.95
C VAL A 79 -2.48 -1.00 17.17
N VAL A 80 -1.99 -1.58 18.27
CA VAL A 80 -2.78 -1.78 19.49
C VAL A 80 -2.83 -0.52 20.36
N ALA A 81 -1.72 0.23 20.46
CA ALA A 81 -1.59 1.31 21.44
C ALA A 81 -1.87 2.70 20.86
N ALA A 82 -1.57 2.94 19.58
CA ALA A 82 -1.74 4.26 18.98
C ALA A 82 -3.23 4.65 18.97
N LYS A 83 -3.53 5.87 19.42
CA LYS A 83 -4.91 6.39 19.45
C LYS A 83 -5.44 6.70 18.05
N HIS A 84 -4.54 7.09 17.15
CA HIS A 84 -4.80 7.51 15.78
C HIS A 84 -3.80 6.82 14.84
N PRO A 85 -3.89 5.49 14.67
CA PRO A 85 -2.90 4.73 13.94
C PRO A 85 -2.92 5.10 12.45
N PHE A 86 -1.74 5.30 11.86
CA PHE A 86 -1.57 5.48 10.43
C PHE A 86 -0.23 4.88 10.00
N ALA A 87 -0.28 3.82 9.19
CA ALA A 87 0.89 3.05 8.84
C ALA A 87 0.83 2.50 7.42
N SER A 88 1.98 2.35 6.76
CA SER A 88 2.06 1.85 5.39
C SER A 88 3.32 1.00 5.15
N VAL A 89 3.11 -0.28 4.84
CA VAL A 89 4.20 -1.18 4.44
C VAL A 89 4.82 -0.79 3.09
N VAL A 90 4.08 -0.07 2.23
CA VAL A 90 4.62 0.42 0.95
C VAL A 90 5.68 1.48 1.20
N ALA A 91 5.41 2.40 2.12
CA ALA A 91 6.40 3.39 2.54
C ALA A 91 7.62 2.71 3.17
N GLN A 92 7.40 1.64 3.96
CA GLN A 92 8.51 0.83 4.49
C GLN A 92 9.42 0.29 3.39
N GLU A 93 8.85 -0.34 2.38
CA GLU A 93 9.61 -0.95 1.29
C GLU A 93 10.33 0.09 0.43
N ILE A 94 9.70 1.24 0.17
CA ILE A 94 10.34 2.34 -0.56
C ILE A 94 11.56 2.85 0.19
N PHE A 95 11.45 3.11 1.49
CA PHE A 95 12.60 3.56 2.27
C PHE A 95 13.67 2.47 2.42
N GLN A 96 13.28 1.22 2.64
CA GLN A 96 14.23 0.10 2.72
C GLN A 96 14.93 -0.20 1.39
N SER A 97 14.33 0.18 0.25
CA SER A 97 14.94 0.02 -1.07
C SER A 97 16.15 0.92 -1.32
N GLY A 98 16.31 1.99 -0.53
CA GLY A 98 17.38 2.99 -0.73
C GLY A 98 17.18 3.93 -1.92
N ILE A 99 16.00 3.91 -2.57
CA ILE A 99 15.66 4.83 -3.66
C ILE A 99 15.57 6.28 -3.16
N ILE A 100 15.09 6.47 -1.93
CA ILE A 100 15.09 7.77 -1.26
C ILE A 100 16.43 7.91 -0.52
N PRO A 101 17.29 8.86 -0.89
CA PRO A 101 18.58 9.09 -0.24
C PRO A 101 18.40 9.86 1.09
N ALA A 102 17.44 9.43 1.91
CA ALA A 102 17.19 9.98 3.24
C ALA A 102 17.81 9.03 4.26
N ASP A 103 18.78 9.53 5.00
CA ASP A 103 19.38 8.86 6.13
C ASP A 103 18.92 9.54 7.40
N THR A 104 18.59 8.76 8.42
CA THR A 104 18.18 9.29 9.73
C THR A 104 18.87 8.48 10.82
N ASP A 105 18.77 8.94 12.06
CA ASP A 105 19.30 8.25 13.23
C ASP A 105 18.83 6.79 13.29
N PHE A 106 17.64 6.46 12.76
CA PHE A 106 17.15 5.09 12.66
C PHE A 106 18.18 4.13 12.03
N ARG A 107 18.88 4.57 10.97
CA ARG A 107 19.90 3.78 10.31
C ARG A 107 21.03 3.43 11.27
N ILE A 108 21.46 4.38 12.09
CA ILE A 108 22.57 4.19 13.03
C ILE A 108 22.23 3.13 14.07
N TYR A 109 21.04 3.21 14.67
CA TYR A 109 20.58 2.22 15.63
C TYR A 109 20.39 0.82 15.02
N ARG A 110 19.92 0.75 13.77
CA ARG A 110 19.77 -0.50 13.03
C ARG A 110 21.12 -1.12 12.67
N ASP A 111 22.00 -0.37 12.00
CA ASP A 111 23.19 -0.90 11.35
C ASP A 111 24.37 -1.06 12.32
N PHE A 112 24.53 -0.15 13.29
CA PHE A 112 25.62 -0.19 14.27
C PHE A 112 25.19 -0.73 15.63
N GLY A 113 23.90 -0.59 15.99
CA GLY A 113 23.36 -1.06 17.26
C GLY A 113 22.66 -2.42 17.22
N ASN A 114 22.19 -2.88 16.05
CA ASN A 114 21.26 -4.02 15.91
C ASN A 114 20.05 -3.92 16.86
N VAL A 115 19.63 -2.69 17.16
CA VAL A 115 18.49 -2.41 18.02
C VAL A 115 17.25 -2.32 17.13
N PRO A 116 16.15 -3.03 17.46
CA PRO A 116 14.90 -2.87 16.74
C PRO A 116 14.29 -1.51 17.05
N GLY A 117 13.74 -0.82 16.07
CA GLY A 117 13.08 0.45 16.31
C GLY A 117 11.94 0.72 15.38
N MET A 118 11.19 1.75 15.75
CA MET A 118 10.12 2.32 14.94
C MET A 118 10.51 3.73 14.50
N PHE A 119 10.34 4.02 13.22
CA PHE A 119 10.47 5.36 12.66
C PHE A 119 9.08 5.94 12.43
N SER A 120 8.87 7.13 12.99
CA SER A 120 7.68 7.93 12.79
C SER A 120 8.06 9.25 12.12
N GLU A 121 7.39 9.55 11.01
CA GLU A 121 7.56 10.80 10.29
C GLU A 121 6.21 11.50 10.10
N ASP A 122 6.22 12.82 10.22
CA ASP A 122 5.09 13.65 9.81
C ASP A 122 5.09 13.88 8.29
N LEU A 123 4.11 13.32 7.59
CA LEU A 123 4.05 13.41 6.13
C LEU A 123 3.11 14.54 5.61
N PHE A 124 2.10 15.04 6.36
CA PHE A 124 1.05 15.98 5.83
C PHE A 124 0.17 16.80 6.80
N CYS A 125 0.39 18.11 7.00
CA CYS A 125 -0.39 19.11 7.80
C CYS A 125 -1.52 18.66 8.79
N VAL A 126 -1.19 18.25 10.02
CA VAL A 126 -2.02 18.09 11.25
C VAL A 126 -1.14 18.32 12.50
N SER A 127 -1.76 18.70 13.63
CA SER A 127 -1.14 19.22 14.86
C SER A 127 -0.23 18.26 15.62
N ALA A 128 0.85 18.80 16.20
CA ALA A 128 1.81 18.12 17.09
C ALA A 128 1.18 17.31 18.24
N PHE A 129 -0.07 17.62 18.59
CA PHE A 129 -0.84 16.91 19.61
C PHE A 129 -1.16 15.46 19.24
N LEU A 130 -1.47 15.17 17.97
CA LEU A 130 -1.88 13.83 17.54
C LEU A 130 -0.73 12.82 17.64
N ILE A 131 0.46 13.24 17.21
CA ILE A 131 1.71 12.48 17.31
C ILE A 131 2.07 12.28 18.77
N GLY A 132 1.97 13.33 19.58
CA GLY A 132 2.21 13.25 21.02
C GLY A 132 1.33 12.18 21.68
N ASP A 133 0.05 12.13 21.32
CA ASP A 133 -0.92 11.15 21.83
C ASP A 133 -0.60 9.71 21.41
N ASN A 134 -0.25 9.51 20.13
CA ASN A 134 0.16 8.20 19.60
C ASN A 134 1.45 7.71 20.28
N ILE A 135 2.51 8.53 20.24
CA ILE A 135 3.82 8.17 20.77
C ILE A 135 3.75 7.95 22.28
N LEU A 136 3.03 8.78 23.03
CA LEU A 136 2.84 8.58 24.47
C LEU A 136 2.16 7.24 24.75
N ALA A 137 1.10 6.90 24.01
CA ALA A 137 0.38 5.64 24.20
C ALA A 137 1.24 4.43 23.84
N VAL A 138 1.96 4.47 22.72
CA VAL A 138 2.88 3.42 22.29
C VAL A 138 4.02 3.25 23.29
N LEU A 139 4.62 4.35 23.74
CA LEU A 139 5.72 4.32 24.69
C LEU A 139 5.29 3.74 26.04
N LYS A 140 4.12 4.13 26.55
CA LYS A 140 3.54 3.52 27.77
C LYS A 140 3.31 2.02 27.59
N TYR A 141 2.75 1.61 26.45
CA TYR A 141 2.54 0.20 26.14
C TYR A 141 3.86 -0.58 26.12
N LEU A 142 4.89 -0.06 25.43
CA LEU A 142 6.20 -0.70 25.36
C LEU A 142 6.90 -0.76 26.73
N ALA A 143 6.86 0.33 27.50
CA ALA A 143 7.50 0.43 28.80
C ALA A 143 6.83 -0.43 29.89
N THR A 144 5.61 -0.91 29.66
CA THR A 144 4.87 -1.81 30.56
C THR A 144 4.71 -3.23 30.00
N SER A 145 5.24 -3.52 28.81
CA SER A 145 5.08 -4.81 28.15
C SER A 145 6.24 -5.77 28.42
N ASP A 146 5.93 -7.01 28.78
CA ASP A 146 6.90 -8.11 28.85
C ASP A 146 7.54 -8.42 27.49
N LYS A 147 6.87 -8.06 26.38
CA LYS A 147 7.40 -8.28 25.02
C LYS A 147 8.69 -7.51 24.77
N LEU A 148 8.88 -6.35 25.41
CA LEU A 148 10.09 -5.55 25.24
C LEU A 148 11.31 -6.27 25.83
N ALA A 149 11.15 -6.89 27.01
CA ALA A 149 12.19 -7.69 27.65
C ALA A 149 12.58 -8.91 26.83
N LYS A 150 11.59 -9.55 26.19
CA LYS A 150 11.74 -10.74 25.33
C LYS A 150 11.77 -10.40 23.84
N SER A 151 12.16 -9.18 23.48
CA SER A 151 12.09 -8.66 22.09
C SER A 151 12.79 -9.56 21.07
N PHE A 152 13.87 -10.23 21.45
CA PHE A 152 14.57 -11.21 20.61
C PHE A 152 13.73 -12.46 20.29
N GLU A 153 12.89 -12.92 21.21
CA GLU A 153 11.99 -14.07 20.97
C GLU A 153 10.89 -13.71 19.98
N TYR A 154 10.54 -12.43 19.86
CA TYR A 154 9.45 -11.96 19.00
C TYR A 154 9.88 -11.51 17.61
N ARG A 155 11.12 -11.84 17.19
CA ARG A 155 11.61 -11.58 15.83
C ARG A 155 11.04 -12.56 14.79
N HIS A 156 9.75 -12.42 14.48
CA HIS A 156 8.99 -13.36 13.63
C HIS A 156 8.80 -12.92 12.17
N GLY A 157 9.82 -12.33 11.55
CA GLY A 157 9.80 -11.96 10.14
C GLY A 157 8.89 -10.78 9.80
N ASN A 158 8.56 -10.61 8.52
CA ASN A 158 7.87 -9.40 8.03
C ASN A 158 6.36 -9.42 8.30
N VAL A 159 5.78 -8.21 8.39
CA VAL A 159 4.34 -7.96 8.54
C VAL A 159 3.87 -7.15 7.36
N VAL A 160 2.71 -7.51 6.83
CA VAL A 160 1.96 -6.65 5.92
C VAL A 160 1.06 -5.77 6.77
N PHE A 161 1.21 -4.45 6.67
CA PHE A 161 0.36 -3.50 7.37
C PHE A 161 0.02 -2.31 6.48
N PHE A 162 -1.22 -1.85 6.57
CA PHE A 162 -1.69 -0.70 5.83
C PHE A 162 -2.92 -0.07 6.49
N ASP A 163 -3.06 1.23 6.32
CA ASP A 163 -4.23 2.01 6.73
C ASP A 163 -5.39 1.87 5.72
N VAL A 164 -6.61 1.80 6.25
CA VAL A 164 -7.86 1.76 5.46
C VAL A 164 -8.54 3.12 5.53
N LEU A 165 -8.22 4.00 4.59
CA LEU A 165 -8.83 5.34 4.42
C LEU A 165 -8.83 6.21 5.69
N GLY A 166 -7.86 6.00 6.57
CA GLY A 166 -7.72 6.69 7.85
C GLY A 166 -8.64 6.18 8.96
N LEU A 167 -9.36 5.09 8.76
CA LEU A 167 -10.33 4.55 9.72
C LEU A 167 -9.67 3.60 10.73
N PHE A 168 -8.88 2.65 10.24
CA PHE A 168 -8.16 1.67 11.05
C PHE A 168 -6.99 1.07 10.26
N VAL A 169 -6.03 0.49 10.98
CA VAL A 169 -4.89 -0.21 10.39
C VAL A 169 -5.12 -1.71 10.41
N VAL A 170 -4.86 -2.36 9.28
CA VAL A 170 -4.83 -3.81 9.15
C VAL A 170 -3.38 -4.26 9.24
N ALA A 171 -3.08 -5.28 10.07
CA ALA A 171 -1.76 -5.86 10.17
C ALA A 171 -1.83 -7.39 10.28
N TYR A 172 -1.06 -8.11 9.46
CA TYR A 172 -0.98 -9.57 9.49
C TYR A 172 0.40 -10.09 9.04
N PRO A 173 0.80 -11.32 9.44
CA PRO A 173 2.11 -11.86 9.06
C PRO A 173 2.27 -12.00 7.54
N ALA A 174 3.46 -11.71 7.01
CA ALA A 174 3.74 -11.79 5.57
C ALA A 174 3.49 -13.18 4.96
N ARG A 175 3.62 -14.25 5.76
CA ARG A 175 3.28 -15.63 5.35
C ARG A 175 1.79 -15.76 5.01
N VAL A 176 0.92 -15.19 5.84
CA VAL A 176 -0.53 -15.17 5.59
C VAL A 176 -0.83 -14.38 4.32
N GLY A 177 -0.20 -13.22 4.16
CA GLY A 177 -0.30 -12.43 2.92
C GLY A 177 0.11 -13.19 1.68
N THR A 178 1.23 -13.90 1.74
CA THR A 178 1.73 -14.71 0.63
C THR A 178 0.73 -15.81 0.24
N ILE A 179 0.13 -16.50 1.22
CA ILE A 179 -0.90 -17.51 0.99
C ILE A 179 -2.13 -16.88 0.33
N MET A 180 -2.63 -15.75 0.87
CA MET A 180 -3.76 -15.02 0.29
C MET A 180 -3.49 -14.59 -1.15
N ASN A 181 -2.30 -14.07 -1.44
CA ASN A 181 -1.90 -13.63 -2.77
C ASN A 181 -1.93 -14.78 -3.78
N TYR A 182 -1.35 -15.94 -3.43
CA TYR A 182 -1.36 -17.10 -4.31
C TYR A 182 -2.77 -17.66 -4.52
N ILE A 183 -3.61 -17.69 -3.48
CA ILE A 183 -5.02 -18.12 -3.61
C ILE A 183 -5.78 -17.17 -4.55
N THR A 184 -5.64 -15.86 -4.38
CA THR A 184 -6.28 -14.85 -5.23
C THR A 184 -5.81 -14.98 -6.69
N ALA A 185 -4.49 -15.09 -6.91
CA ALA A 185 -3.92 -15.26 -8.25
C ALA A 185 -4.38 -16.57 -8.91
N ALA A 186 -4.39 -17.68 -8.17
CA ALA A 186 -4.88 -18.97 -8.67
C ALA A 186 -6.37 -18.91 -9.03
N THR A 187 -7.19 -18.26 -8.21
CA THR A 187 -8.62 -18.09 -8.47
C THR A 187 -8.87 -17.25 -9.72
N ALA A 188 -8.13 -16.14 -9.89
CA ALA A 188 -8.20 -15.31 -11.08
C ALA A 188 -7.75 -16.08 -12.34
N PHE A 189 -6.65 -16.85 -12.23
CA PHE A 189 -6.16 -17.69 -13.33
C PHE A 189 -7.17 -18.78 -13.72
N LEU A 190 -7.81 -19.44 -12.75
CA LEU A 190 -8.86 -20.43 -13.01
C LEU A 190 -10.09 -19.80 -13.67
N TYR A 191 -10.51 -18.61 -13.22
CA TYR A 191 -11.60 -17.85 -13.84
C TYR A 191 -11.30 -17.53 -15.32
N LEU A 192 -10.12 -16.95 -15.59
CA LEU A 192 -9.70 -16.58 -16.94
C LEU A 192 -9.54 -17.83 -17.82
N SER A 193 -8.89 -18.88 -17.31
CA SER A 193 -8.69 -20.14 -18.04
C SER A 193 -10.02 -20.78 -18.42
N LYS A 194 -10.99 -20.89 -17.50
CA LYS A 194 -12.32 -21.42 -17.81
C LYS A 194 -13.00 -20.62 -18.91
N LYS A 195 -12.88 -19.30 -18.90
CA LYS A 195 -13.48 -18.42 -19.92
C LYS A 195 -12.82 -18.57 -21.28
N LEU A 196 -11.50 -18.75 -21.33
CA LEU A 196 -10.73 -18.98 -22.56
C LEU A 196 -10.94 -20.40 -23.15
N LEU A 197 -11.13 -21.41 -22.30
CA LEU A 197 -11.29 -22.82 -22.69
C LEU A 197 -12.71 -23.20 -23.12
N GLN A 198 -13.70 -22.29 -23.07
CA GLN A 198 -15.05 -22.60 -23.52
C GLN A 198 -15.06 -22.99 -25.01
N PRO A 199 -15.55 -24.19 -25.37
CA PRO A 199 -15.57 -24.66 -26.74
C PRO A 199 -16.65 -23.89 -27.51
N LYS A 200 -16.23 -22.82 -28.19
CA LYS A 200 -16.98 -22.23 -29.30
C LYS A 200 -16.05 -22.17 -30.50
N THR A 201 -16.62 -22.37 -31.68
CA THR A 201 -16.01 -22.26 -33.03
C THR A 201 -15.28 -20.94 -33.33
N ARG A 202 -15.17 -20.02 -32.35
CA ARG A 202 -14.51 -18.70 -32.39
C ARG A 202 -13.36 -18.54 -31.38
N ALA A 203 -12.83 -19.62 -30.81
CA ALA A 203 -11.77 -19.55 -29.79
C ALA A 203 -10.54 -18.71 -30.21
N ILE A 204 -10.06 -18.87 -31.44
CA ILE A 204 -8.92 -18.09 -31.98
C ILE A 204 -9.26 -16.60 -32.10
N HIS A 205 -10.48 -16.26 -32.53
CA HIS A 205 -10.94 -14.88 -32.62
C HIS A 205 -11.05 -14.23 -31.24
N ASN A 206 -11.58 -14.96 -30.26
CA ASN A 206 -11.68 -14.50 -28.87
C ASN A 206 -10.28 -14.29 -28.26
N LEU A 207 -9.32 -15.17 -28.54
CA LEU A 207 -7.95 -15.06 -28.05
C LEU A 207 -7.24 -13.84 -28.64
N LYS A 208 -7.39 -13.59 -29.95
CA LYS A 208 -6.84 -12.39 -30.61
C LYS A 208 -7.43 -11.11 -30.02
N ASN A 209 -8.75 -11.08 -29.81
CA ASN A 209 -9.44 -9.93 -29.21
C ASN A 209 -8.99 -9.69 -27.77
N PHE A 210 -8.77 -10.74 -27.00
CA PHE A 210 -8.26 -10.65 -25.63
C PHE A 210 -6.84 -10.08 -25.58
N PHE A 211 -5.90 -10.61 -26.38
CA PHE A 211 -4.53 -10.09 -26.40
C PHE A 211 -4.45 -8.66 -26.96
N THR A 212 -5.32 -8.31 -27.91
CA THR A 212 -5.45 -6.93 -28.39
C THR A 212 -5.92 -6.01 -27.26
N ALA A 213 -6.92 -6.43 -26.48
CA ALA A 213 -7.40 -5.67 -25.32
C ALA A 213 -6.32 -5.54 -24.24
N PHE A 214 -5.59 -6.62 -23.94
CA PHE A 214 -4.45 -6.62 -23.03
C PHE A 214 -3.39 -5.59 -23.43
N GLY A 215 -2.97 -5.60 -24.71
CA GLY A 215 -2.01 -4.63 -25.23
C GLY A 215 -2.53 -3.19 -25.18
N LEU A 216 -3.80 -2.97 -25.53
CA LEU A 216 -4.42 -1.65 -25.47
C LEU A 216 -4.58 -1.13 -24.03
N THR A 217 -4.89 -1.99 -23.07
CA THR A 217 -4.95 -1.62 -21.65
C THR A 217 -3.58 -1.15 -21.16
N LEU A 218 -2.51 -1.91 -21.41
CA LEU A 218 -1.14 -1.51 -21.06
C LEU A 218 -0.74 -0.20 -21.74
N ALA A 219 -1.00 -0.07 -23.05
CA ALA A 219 -0.72 1.15 -23.79
C ALA A 219 -1.50 2.35 -23.23
N SER A 220 -2.73 2.14 -22.77
CA SER A 220 -3.55 3.19 -22.15
C SER A 220 -2.93 3.70 -20.85
N TRP A 221 -2.40 2.81 -20.01
CA TRP A 221 -1.74 3.18 -18.75
C TRP A 221 -0.45 3.95 -19.00
N VAL A 222 0.36 3.51 -19.96
CA VAL A 222 1.58 4.22 -20.36
C VAL A 222 1.25 5.60 -20.93
N CYS A 223 0.29 5.70 -21.86
CA CYS A 223 -0.16 6.98 -22.41
C CYS A 223 -0.69 7.93 -21.33
N THR A 224 -1.38 7.38 -20.33
CA THR A 224 -1.92 8.12 -19.19
C THR A 224 -0.79 8.66 -18.31
N LEU A 225 0.18 7.83 -17.96
CA LEU A 225 1.36 8.23 -17.20
C LEU A 225 2.11 9.35 -17.90
N VAL A 226 2.38 9.21 -19.20
CA VAL A 226 3.04 10.26 -20.01
C VAL A 226 2.24 11.56 -19.98
N THR A 227 0.92 11.49 -20.09
CA THR A 227 0.05 12.70 -20.05
C THR A 227 0.13 13.38 -18.68
N VAL A 228 0.08 12.62 -17.58
CA VAL A 228 0.21 13.15 -16.22
C VAL A 228 1.59 13.80 -16.01
N LEU A 229 2.67 13.18 -16.50
CA LEU A 229 4.02 13.74 -16.43
C LEU A 229 4.14 15.03 -17.24
N LEU A 230 3.52 15.13 -18.43
CA LEU A 230 3.48 16.36 -19.21
C LEU A 230 2.75 17.48 -18.47
N VAL A 231 1.63 17.19 -17.79
CA VAL A 231 0.93 18.15 -16.94
C VAL A 231 1.83 18.60 -15.79
N ALA A 232 2.56 17.68 -15.15
CA ALA A 232 3.49 18.02 -14.07
C ALA A 232 4.63 18.95 -14.55
N VAL A 233 5.21 18.66 -15.72
CA VAL A 233 6.24 19.51 -16.35
C VAL A 233 5.67 20.89 -16.68
N PHE A 234 4.46 20.96 -17.25
CA PHE A 234 3.81 22.23 -17.55
C PHE A 234 3.61 23.11 -16.31
N VAL A 235 3.15 22.51 -15.21
CA VAL A 235 2.96 23.22 -13.93
C VAL A 235 4.28 23.70 -13.35
N SER A 236 5.35 22.91 -13.51
CA SER A 236 6.69 23.29 -13.12
C SER A 236 7.21 24.47 -13.95
N VAL A 237 7.01 24.48 -15.27
CA VAL A 237 7.45 25.56 -16.17
C VAL A 237 6.73 26.89 -15.85
N ILE A 238 5.49 26.86 -15.38
CA ILE A 238 4.73 28.06 -14.99
C ILE A 238 5.14 28.56 -13.58
N GLY A 239 6.10 27.91 -12.91
CA GLY A 239 6.55 28.30 -11.58
C GLY A 239 5.52 28.03 -10.49
N ARG A 240 4.57 27.12 -10.73
CA ARG A 240 3.52 26.71 -9.77
C ARG A 240 3.75 25.29 -9.25
N SER A 241 4.99 24.79 -9.36
CA SER A 241 5.41 23.54 -8.72
C SER A 241 5.06 23.57 -7.23
N LEU A 242 4.64 22.43 -6.68
CA LEU A 242 4.33 22.26 -5.26
C LEU A 242 3.11 23.04 -4.75
N SER A 243 2.35 23.72 -5.62
CA SER A 243 1.13 24.46 -5.24
C SER A 243 0.05 23.59 -4.54
N TRP A 244 0.10 22.27 -4.74
CA TRP A 244 -0.79 21.31 -4.10
C TRP A 244 -0.42 20.95 -2.65
N TYR A 245 0.73 21.38 -2.11
CA TYR A 245 1.10 21.10 -0.71
C TYR A 245 0.17 21.80 0.29
N THR A 246 -0.33 22.98 -0.05
CA THR A 246 -1.33 23.69 0.76
C THR A 246 -2.74 23.12 0.56
N HIS A 247 -3.03 22.60 -0.63
CA HIS A 247 -4.35 22.17 -1.04
C HIS A 247 -4.29 20.85 -1.82
N PHE A 248 -4.30 19.74 -1.09
CA PHE A 248 -4.18 18.39 -1.65
C PHE A 248 -5.21 18.10 -2.76
N TYR A 249 -6.45 18.59 -2.62
CA TYR A 249 -7.52 18.37 -3.61
C TYR A 249 -7.17 18.91 -5.01
N VAL A 250 -6.31 19.93 -5.12
CA VAL A 250 -5.85 20.46 -6.40
C VAL A 250 -5.09 19.40 -7.19
N SER A 251 -4.29 18.56 -6.53
CA SER A 251 -3.56 17.48 -7.22
C SER A 251 -4.53 16.43 -7.80
N VAL A 252 -5.58 16.09 -7.06
CA VAL A 252 -6.62 15.14 -7.49
C VAL A 252 -7.32 15.63 -8.75
N PHE A 253 -7.75 16.89 -8.79
CA PHE A 253 -8.41 17.43 -9.98
C PHE A 253 -7.44 17.61 -11.15
N LEU A 254 -6.26 18.16 -10.91
CA LEU A 254 -5.27 18.45 -11.95
C LEU A 254 -4.79 17.17 -12.65
N TYR A 255 -4.33 16.18 -11.90
CA TYR A 255 -3.77 14.95 -12.46
C TYR A 255 -4.86 13.90 -12.73
N GLY A 256 -5.88 13.81 -11.87
CA GLY A 256 -6.95 12.84 -12.02
C GLY A 256 -7.83 13.09 -13.24
N THR A 257 -8.21 14.35 -13.51
CA THR A 257 -9.02 14.65 -14.71
C THR A 257 -8.24 14.40 -16.01
N ALA A 258 -6.96 14.76 -16.05
CA ALA A 258 -6.08 14.47 -17.19
C ALA A 258 -5.95 12.95 -17.41
N ALA A 259 -5.81 12.18 -16.33
CA ALA A 259 -5.74 10.73 -16.41
C ALA A 259 -7.03 10.09 -16.93
N VAL A 260 -8.18 10.48 -16.37
CA VAL A 260 -9.49 9.98 -16.80
C VAL A 260 -9.77 10.35 -18.25
N ALA A 261 -9.52 11.60 -18.65
CA ALA A 261 -9.69 12.04 -20.04
C ALA A 261 -8.84 11.22 -21.01
N LYS A 262 -7.59 10.92 -20.64
CA LYS A 262 -6.69 10.11 -21.48
C LYS A 262 -7.14 8.66 -21.57
N LEU A 263 -7.55 8.05 -20.45
CA LEU A 263 -8.08 6.68 -20.42
C LEU A 263 -9.33 6.55 -21.28
N VAL A 264 -10.28 7.47 -21.14
CA VAL A 264 -11.51 7.50 -21.95
C VAL A 264 -11.15 7.63 -23.44
N LEU A 265 -10.29 8.58 -23.79
CA LEU A 265 -9.87 8.78 -25.19
C LEU A 265 -9.26 7.51 -25.80
N VAL A 266 -8.31 6.86 -25.11
CA VAL A 266 -7.66 5.64 -25.64
C VAL A 266 -8.69 4.52 -25.84
N HIS A 267 -9.60 4.30 -24.89
CA HIS A 267 -10.61 3.24 -25.01
C HIS A 267 -11.71 3.57 -26.04
N THR A 268 -12.05 4.85 -26.22
CA THR A 268 -12.95 5.28 -27.32
C THR A 268 -12.31 5.04 -28.69
N LEU A 269 -11.02 5.36 -28.84
CA LEU A 269 -10.28 5.08 -30.08
C LEU A 269 -10.13 3.57 -30.30
N ALA A 270 -9.85 2.81 -29.25
CA ALA A 270 -9.80 1.35 -29.29
C ALA A 270 -11.11 0.75 -29.82
N LYS A 271 -12.25 1.20 -29.29
CA LYS A 271 -13.58 0.79 -29.76
C LYS A 271 -13.77 1.12 -31.25
N LYS A 272 -13.41 2.35 -31.66
CA LYS A 272 -13.58 2.83 -33.05
C LYS A 272 -12.75 2.05 -34.07
N PHE A 273 -11.49 1.75 -33.74
CA PHE A 273 -10.54 1.17 -34.70
C PHE A 273 -10.42 -0.35 -34.63
N PHE A 274 -10.47 -0.94 -33.43
CA PHE A 274 -10.22 -2.38 -33.24
C PHE A 274 -11.49 -3.20 -32.98
N TYR A 275 -12.56 -2.58 -32.46
CA TYR A 275 -13.78 -3.28 -32.02
C TYR A 275 -15.09 -2.70 -32.58
N LYS A 276 -15.05 -2.16 -33.81
CA LYS A 276 -16.15 -1.39 -34.42
C LYS A 276 -17.51 -2.11 -34.41
N ASN A 277 -17.51 -3.43 -34.61
CA ASN A 277 -18.72 -4.25 -34.74
C ASN A 277 -18.95 -5.17 -33.52
N THR A 278 -18.32 -4.88 -32.39
CA THR A 278 -18.38 -5.73 -31.20
C THR A 278 -19.43 -5.19 -30.21
N ASN A 279 -20.22 -6.09 -29.61
CA ASN A 279 -21.19 -5.72 -28.56
C ASN A 279 -20.46 -5.03 -27.39
N GLU A 280 -21.03 -3.92 -26.88
CA GLU A 280 -20.47 -3.12 -25.79
C GLU A 280 -20.31 -3.93 -24.50
N GLN A 281 -21.27 -4.81 -24.18
CA GLN A 281 -21.21 -5.65 -22.99
C GLN A 281 -20.04 -6.65 -23.06
N TYR A 282 -19.84 -7.27 -24.23
CA TYR A 282 -18.72 -8.17 -24.46
C TYR A 282 -17.37 -7.43 -24.44
N LEU A 283 -17.34 -6.21 -24.98
CA LEU A 283 -16.14 -5.37 -24.97
C LEU A 283 -15.75 -4.98 -23.53
N GLY A 284 -16.72 -4.58 -22.70
CA GLY A 284 -16.52 -4.30 -21.28
C GLY A 284 -15.98 -5.51 -20.53
N ASP A 285 -16.54 -6.70 -20.78
CA ASP A 285 -16.04 -7.96 -20.22
C ASP A 285 -14.60 -8.27 -20.65
N THR A 286 -14.25 -8.01 -21.91
CA THR A 286 -12.92 -8.28 -22.45
C THR A 286 -11.87 -7.36 -21.81
N PHE A 287 -12.16 -6.06 -21.68
CA PHE A 287 -11.26 -5.12 -21.00
C PHE A 287 -11.14 -5.37 -19.50
N PHE A 288 -12.23 -5.82 -18.85
CA PHE A 288 -12.20 -6.29 -17.47
C PHE A 288 -11.25 -7.48 -17.31
N ASP A 289 -11.39 -8.52 -18.14
CA ASP A 289 -10.52 -9.70 -18.09
C ASP A 289 -9.05 -9.34 -18.36
N ALA A 290 -8.81 -8.42 -19.31
CA ALA A 290 -7.47 -7.94 -19.63
C ALA A 290 -6.83 -7.24 -18.42
N SER A 291 -7.56 -6.33 -17.76
CA SER A 291 -7.10 -5.67 -16.53
C SER A 291 -6.86 -6.67 -15.39
N LEU A 292 -7.77 -7.62 -15.21
CA LEU A 292 -7.65 -8.69 -14.22
C LEU A 292 -6.39 -9.54 -14.44
N MET A 293 -6.10 -9.88 -15.71
CA MET A 293 -4.88 -10.62 -16.08
C MET A 293 -3.62 -9.82 -15.74
N ILE A 294 -3.56 -8.53 -16.10
CA ILE A 294 -2.40 -7.67 -15.81
C ILE A 294 -2.15 -7.62 -14.30
N TRP A 295 -3.18 -7.35 -13.49
CA TRP A 295 -3.03 -7.28 -12.04
C TRP A 295 -2.71 -8.64 -11.40
N SER A 296 -3.21 -9.74 -11.96
CA SER A 296 -2.88 -11.10 -11.49
C SER A 296 -1.42 -11.46 -11.78
N LEU A 297 -0.89 -11.08 -12.94
CA LEU A 297 0.53 -11.25 -13.28
C LEU A 297 1.41 -10.38 -12.37
N ALA A 298 1.04 -9.13 -12.15
CA ALA A 298 1.74 -8.24 -11.23
C ALA A 298 1.71 -8.79 -9.79
N LEU A 299 0.56 -9.27 -9.31
CA LEU A 299 0.41 -9.91 -8.01
C LEU A 299 1.36 -11.11 -7.84
N ALA A 300 1.39 -12.01 -8.83
CA ALA A 300 2.26 -13.17 -8.81
C ALA A 300 3.76 -12.77 -8.82
N MET A 301 4.12 -11.78 -9.63
CA MET A 301 5.50 -11.29 -9.74
C MET A 301 5.97 -10.63 -8.43
N ILE A 302 5.21 -9.68 -7.88
CA ILE A 302 5.56 -8.96 -6.65
C ILE A 302 5.58 -9.91 -5.45
N THR A 303 4.65 -10.87 -5.39
CA THR A 303 4.65 -11.92 -4.35
C THR A 303 5.89 -12.80 -4.46
N ARG A 304 6.33 -13.15 -5.68
CA ARG A 304 7.56 -13.93 -5.90
C ARG A 304 8.82 -13.17 -5.50
N MET A 305 8.81 -11.84 -5.62
CA MET A 305 9.90 -10.97 -5.14
C MET A 305 9.93 -10.86 -3.60
N GLY A 306 8.94 -11.41 -2.90
CA GLY A 306 8.87 -11.38 -1.43
C GLY A 306 8.42 -10.03 -0.86
N LEU A 307 7.87 -9.15 -1.71
CA LEU A 307 7.41 -7.82 -1.30
C LEU A 307 6.03 -7.89 -0.65
N CYS A 308 5.92 -7.33 0.55
CA CYS A 308 4.71 -7.12 1.30
C CYS A 308 3.72 -6.18 0.59
N SER A 309 4.16 -5.22 -0.25
CA SER A 309 3.28 -4.37 -1.07
C SER A 309 2.42 -5.12 -2.09
N ALA A 310 2.67 -6.42 -2.31
CA ALA A 310 1.82 -7.28 -3.14
C ALA A 310 0.33 -7.23 -2.75
N PHE A 311 0.00 -6.88 -1.50
CA PHE A 311 -1.38 -6.72 -1.05
C PHE A 311 -2.17 -5.73 -1.91
N ILE A 312 -1.55 -4.68 -2.48
CA ILE A 312 -2.25 -3.72 -3.35
C ILE A 312 -2.80 -4.42 -4.58
N CYS A 313 -1.95 -5.21 -5.25
CA CYS A 313 -2.36 -5.99 -6.40
C CYS A 313 -3.40 -7.05 -6.00
N MET A 314 -3.28 -7.63 -4.81
CA MET A 314 -4.25 -8.58 -4.29
C MET A 314 -5.63 -7.94 -4.13
N LEU A 315 -5.73 -6.72 -3.58
CA LEU A 315 -7.01 -6.00 -3.47
C LEU A 315 -7.59 -5.67 -4.85
N TRP A 316 -6.74 -5.26 -5.81
CA TRP A 316 -7.15 -4.96 -7.19
C TRP A 316 -7.54 -6.18 -8.02
N VAL A 317 -7.21 -7.40 -7.58
CA VAL A 317 -7.69 -8.64 -8.20
C VAL A 317 -8.90 -9.18 -7.43
N ALA A 318 -8.81 -9.29 -6.11
CA ALA A 318 -9.79 -9.95 -5.26
C ALA A 318 -11.15 -9.25 -5.29
N PHE A 319 -11.21 -7.93 -5.09
CA PHE A 319 -12.49 -7.23 -5.04
C PHE A 319 -13.21 -7.19 -6.39
N PRO A 320 -12.55 -6.84 -7.52
CA PRO A 320 -13.21 -6.87 -8.81
C PRO A 320 -13.64 -8.28 -9.21
N LEU A 321 -12.85 -9.31 -8.92
CA LEU A 321 -13.21 -10.69 -9.19
C LEU A 321 -14.41 -11.14 -8.35
N LEU A 322 -14.42 -10.82 -7.04
CA LEU A 322 -15.56 -11.11 -6.16
C LEU A 322 -16.84 -10.42 -6.66
N ALA A 323 -16.77 -9.14 -7.00
CA ALA A 323 -17.90 -8.40 -7.57
C ALA A 323 -18.42 -9.07 -8.85
N LYS A 324 -17.51 -9.48 -9.75
CA LYS A 324 -17.88 -10.18 -11.00
C LYS A 324 -18.57 -11.52 -10.74
N LEU A 325 -18.08 -12.30 -9.78
CA LEU A 325 -18.66 -13.59 -9.41
C LEU A 325 -20.05 -13.46 -8.74
N MET A 326 -20.25 -12.40 -7.95
CA MET A 326 -21.55 -12.12 -7.32
C MET A 326 -22.60 -11.72 -8.36
N ILE A 327 -22.25 -10.79 -9.25
CA ILE A 327 -23.15 -10.34 -10.33
C ILE A 327 -23.53 -11.51 -11.25
N HIS A 328 -22.60 -12.41 -11.58
CA HIS A 328 -22.90 -13.55 -12.46
C HIS A 328 -23.89 -14.55 -11.85
N LYS A 329 -23.87 -14.74 -10.52
CA LYS A 329 -24.82 -15.61 -9.82
C LYS A 329 -26.24 -15.05 -9.82
N GLU A 330 -26.39 -13.73 -9.68
CA GLU A 330 -27.71 -13.08 -9.69
C GLU A 330 -28.41 -13.23 -11.05
N PHE A 331 -27.66 -13.13 -12.16
CA PHE A 331 -28.22 -13.38 -13.49
C PHE A 331 -28.68 -14.83 -13.69
N ILE A 332 -27.93 -15.82 -13.18
CA ILE A 332 -28.32 -17.24 -13.26
C ILE A 332 -29.55 -17.52 -12.38
N CYS A 333 -29.64 -16.93 -11.18
CA CYS A 333 -30.80 -17.11 -10.30
C CYS A 333 -32.07 -16.43 -10.83
N HIS A 334 -31.95 -15.27 -11.49
CA HIS A 334 -33.09 -14.62 -12.14
C HIS A 334 -33.63 -15.44 -13.32
N ASP A 335 -32.76 -16.06 -14.13
CA ASP A 335 -33.19 -16.95 -15.22
C ASP A 335 -33.87 -18.23 -14.71
N VAL A 336 -33.51 -18.71 -13.51
CA VAL A 336 -34.13 -19.91 -12.90
C VAL A 336 -35.48 -19.60 -12.24
N HIS A 337 -35.68 -18.39 -11.71
CA HIS A 337 -36.97 -17.97 -11.15
C HIS A 337 -37.96 -17.44 -12.19
N ALA A 338 -37.47 -16.95 -13.34
CA ALA A 338 -38.28 -16.69 -14.52
C ALA A 338 -38.54 -18.01 -15.29
N GLY A 339 -39.25 -18.94 -14.64
CA GLY A 339 -39.72 -20.16 -15.28
C GLY A 339 -40.50 -19.81 -16.56
N ASN A 340 -39.99 -20.30 -17.69
CA ASN A 340 -40.50 -20.16 -19.06
C ASN A 340 -40.45 -18.75 -19.68
N VAL A 341 -39.32 -18.38 -20.30
CA VAL A 341 -39.18 -18.31 -21.77
C VAL A 341 -37.69 -18.53 -22.12
N CYS A 342 -37.34 -19.78 -22.37
CA CYS A 342 -36.12 -20.10 -23.11
C CYS A 342 -36.34 -19.69 -24.58
N SER A 343 -35.67 -18.63 -25.03
CA SER A 343 -35.40 -18.43 -26.46
C SER A 343 -33.89 -18.42 -26.69
N LEU A 344 -33.32 -19.62 -26.57
CA LEU A 344 -32.13 -19.98 -27.34
C LEU A 344 -32.63 -20.29 -28.77
N SER A 345 -32.56 -19.31 -29.66
CA SER A 345 -32.49 -19.58 -31.09
C SER A 345 -31.24 -18.92 -31.67
N VAL A 346 -30.33 -19.80 -32.04
CA VAL A 346 -29.16 -19.63 -32.89
C VAL A 346 -29.69 -19.62 -34.33
N TYR A 347 -29.36 -18.57 -35.11
CA TYR A 347 -29.33 -18.50 -36.60
C TYR A 347 -30.62 -18.83 -37.39
N ASP A 348 -31.14 -17.86 -38.17
CA ASP A 348 -31.07 -17.85 -39.66
C ASP A 348 -32.16 -16.98 -40.32
N VAL A 349 -31.78 -16.43 -41.48
CA VAL A 349 -32.57 -15.84 -42.58
C VAL A 349 -33.20 -14.44 -42.39
N SER A 350 -32.48 -13.42 -42.87
CA SER A 350 -32.86 -12.41 -43.91
C SER A 350 -32.15 -11.08 -43.66
#